data_AF-A0A8T5TZ79-F1
#
_entry.id   AF-A0A8T5TZ79-F1
#
_cell.length_a   1.000
_cell.length_b   1.000
_cell.length_c   1.000
_cell.angle_alpha   90.00
_cell.angle_beta   90.00
_cell.angle_gamma   90.00
#
_symmetry.space_group_name_H-M   'P 1'
#
loop_
_entity.id
_entity.type
_entity.pdbx_description
1 polymer ?
#
loop_
_entity_poly.entity_id
_entity_poly.type
_entity_poly.pdbx_seq_one_letter_code
_entity_poly.pdbx_strand_id
1 'polypeptide(L)'
;MKKKNIGWLCSYTPLELIYSAGFLPYRIIGHSEPPHNADSYIHPNFCQFVKSTIDVAIDGGYDFLDGVVFVNSCDAMRRLHDVWKRYVPTKFIHILDIPMGTLSLGAEYLKEEFIK
;
A
#
# COMPACT_ATOMS: atom_id res chain seq x y z
N MET A 1 16.98 -18.22 -8.47
CA MET A 1 16.84 -16.95 -7.72
C MET A 1 15.40 -16.82 -7.24
N LYS A 2 15.15 -16.72 -5.93
CA LYS A 2 13.80 -16.47 -5.40
C LYS A 2 13.42 -15.02 -5.76
N LYS A 3 12.34 -14.82 -6.53
CA LYS A 3 11.84 -13.46 -6.81
C LYS A 3 11.38 -12.83 -5.51
N LYS A 4 11.76 -11.57 -5.29
CA LYS A 4 11.35 -10.76 -4.15
C LYS A 4 9.92 -10.26 -4.36
N ASN A 5 9.13 -10.18 -3.30
CA ASN A 5 7.70 -9.84 -3.38
C ASN A 5 7.46 -8.39 -2.99
N ILE A 6 6.68 -7.66 -3.78
CA ILE A 6 6.24 -6.30 -3.46
C ILE A 6 4.72 -6.29 -3.29
N GLY A 7 4.26 -5.95 -2.09
CA GLY A 7 2.84 -5.79 -1.79
C GLY A 7 2.25 -4.56 -2.45
N TRP A 8 1.01 -4.64 -2.90
CA TRP A 8 0.27 -3.49 -3.40
C TRP A 8 -1.21 -3.49 -2.97
N LEU A 9 -1.77 -2.29 -2.83
CA LEU A 9 -3.05 -2.07 -2.15
C LEU A 9 -4.13 -1.41 -3.04
N CYS A 10 -3.73 -0.58 -4.00
CA CYS A 10 -4.66 0.21 -4.80
C CYS A 10 -4.59 -0.16 -6.28
N SER A 11 -5.71 -0.13 -7.00
CA SER A 11 -5.80 -0.41 -8.44
C SER A 11 -4.97 0.53 -9.31
N TYR A 12 -4.65 1.73 -8.81
CA TYR A 12 -3.76 2.69 -9.48
C TYR A 12 -2.27 2.32 -9.37
N THR A 13 -1.91 1.26 -8.65
CA THR A 13 -0.51 0.84 -8.53
C THR A 13 0.01 0.37 -9.90
N PRO A 14 1.09 0.94 -10.45
CA PRO A 14 1.62 0.54 -11.75
C PRO A 14 2.37 -0.80 -11.64
N LEU A 15 1.64 -1.90 -11.86
CA LEU A 15 2.18 -3.27 -11.72
C LEU A 15 3.31 -3.54 -12.71
N GLU A 16 3.26 -2.91 -13.88
CA GLU A 16 4.25 -2.98 -14.94
C GLU A 16 5.64 -2.53 -14.43
N LEU A 17 5.69 -1.48 -13.61
CA LEU A 17 6.95 -1.01 -13.01
C LEU A 17 7.52 -2.05 -12.05
N ILE A 18 6.67 -2.64 -11.19
CA ILE A 18 7.08 -3.69 -10.24
C ILE A 18 7.62 -4.92 -10.99
N TYR A 19 6.92 -5.37 -12.03
CA TYR A 19 7.35 -6.50 -12.85
C TYR A 19 8.65 -6.21 -13.59
N SER A 20 8.78 -5.03 -14.20
CA SER A 20 9.98 -4.64 -14.96
C SER A 20 11.23 -4.56 -14.09
N ALA A 21 11.06 -4.20 -12.81
CA ALA A 21 12.12 -4.18 -11.81
C ALA A 21 12.49 -5.59 -11.27
N GLY A 22 11.87 -6.67 -11.78
CA GLY A 22 12.20 -8.05 -11.43
C GLY A 22 11.51 -8.58 -10.17
N PHE A 23 10.54 -7.84 -9.62
CA PHE A 23 9.76 -8.22 -8.46
C PHE A 23 8.44 -8.90 -8.85
N LEU A 24 7.86 -9.67 -7.93
CA LEU A 24 6.51 -10.21 -8.07
C LEU A 24 5.53 -9.32 -7.28
N PRO A 25 4.55 -8.67 -7.94
CA PRO A 25 3.52 -7.91 -7.24
C PRO A 25 2.56 -8.86 -6.52
N TYR A 26 2.38 -8.64 -5.22
CA TYR A 26 1.44 -9.37 -4.38
C TYR A 26 0.27 -8.46 -3.97
N ARG A 27 -0.96 -8.84 -4.34
CA ARG A 27 -2.14 -8.07 -3.95
C ARG A 27 -2.45 -8.29 -2.47
N ILE A 28 -2.40 -7.22 -1.68
CA ILE A 28 -2.85 -7.24 -0.28
C ILE A 28 -4.36 -6.99 -0.24
N ILE A 29 -5.13 -7.92 0.31
CA ILE A 29 -6.61 -7.84 0.38
C ILE A 29 -7.17 -7.74 1.81
N GLY A 30 -6.35 -7.93 2.84
CA GLY A 30 -6.81 -8.08 4.23
C GLY A 30 -7.62 -9.37 4.43
N HIS A 31 -8.56 -9.35 5.38
CA HIS A 31 -9.55 -10.43 5.63
C HIS A 31 -10.97 -9.87 5.76
N SER A 32 -11.95 -10.79 5.75
CA SER A 32 -13.38 -10.49 5.90
C SER A 32 -13.87 -10.47 7.35
N GLU A 33 -13.15 -11.11 8.27
CA GLU A 33 -13.52 -11.15 9.69
C GLU A 33 -13.46 -9.76 10.35
N PRO A 34 -14.19 -9.53 11.46
CA PRO A 34 -14.02 -8.34 12.27
C PRO A 34 -12.55 -8.16 12.70
N PRO A 35 -11.94 -6.99 12.48
CA PRO A 35 -10.57 -6.72 12.91
C PRO A 35 -10.44 -6.81 14.43
N HIS A 36 -9.42 -7.50 14.93
CA HIS A 36 -9.23 -7.73 16.36
C HIS A 36 -8.48 -6.59 17.03
N ASN A 37 -7.35 -6.17 16.46
CA ASN A 37 -6.40 -5.23 17.06
C ASN A 37 -6.34 -3.90 16.31
N ALA A 38 -6.88 -3.82 15.08
CA ALA A 38 -6.78 -2.65 14.21
C ALA A 38 -7.19 -1.32 14.88
N ASP A 39 -8.19 -1.32 15.76
CA ASP A 39 -8.68 -0.10 16.44
C ASP A 39 -7.65 0.54 17.41
N SER A 40 -6.62 -0.23 17.80
CA SER A 40 -5.49 0.31 18.58
C SER A 40 -4.49 1.10 17.73
N TYR A 41 -4.55 0.97 16.41
CA TYR A 41 -3.56 1.51 15.47
C TYR A 41 -4.18 2.51 14.49
N ILE A 42 -5.46 2.34 14.16
CA ILE A 42 -6.17 3.19 13.23
C ILE A 42 -7.57 3.51 13.78
N HIS A 43 -8.12 4.66 13.40
CA HIS A 43 -9.41 5.12 13.91
C HIS A 43 -10.56 4.15 13.52
N PRO A 44 -11.52 3.85 14.42
CA PRO A 44 -12.58 2.87 14.16
C PRO A 44 -13.47 3.17 12.95
N ASN A 45 -13.58 4.46 12.59
CA ASN A 45 -14.37 4.95 11.44
C ASN A 45 -13.69 4.76 10.06
N PHE A 46 -12.55 4.08 9.97
CA PHE A 46 -11.96 3.74 8.68
C PHE A 46 -12.62 2.51 8.03
N CYS A 47 -12.50 2.40 6.71
CA CYS A 47 -13.09 1.29 5.97
C CYS A 47 -12.50 -0.06 6.39
N GLN A 48 -13.32 -1.11 6.29
CA GLN A 48 -12.93 -2.47 6.69
C GLN A 48 -11.65 -2.93 5.99
N PHE A 49 -11.45 -2.58 4.72
CA PHE A 49 -10.27 -2.97 3.97
C PHE A 49 -8.97 -2.49 4.63
N VAL A 50 -8.93 -1.23 5.07
CA VAL A 50 -7.76 -0.66 5.75
C VAL A 50 -7.59 -1.28 7.14
N LYS A 51 -8.70 -1.45 7.88
CA LYS A 51 -8.66 -2.06 9.22
C LYS A 51 -8.16 -3.51 9.18
N SER A 52 -8.72 -4.35 8.30
CA SER A 52 -8.30 -5.75 8.19
C SER A 52 -6.90 -5.88 7.62
N THR A 53 -6.48 -4.98 6.73
CA THR A 53 -5.11 -4.95 6.22
C THR A 53 -4.09 -4.70 7.34
N ILE A 54 -4.32 -3.71 8.20
CA ILE A 54 -3.37 -3.42 9.28
C ILE A 54 -3.39 -4.51 10.36
N ASP A 55 -4.55 -5.15 10.60
CA ASP A 55 -4.68 -6.28 11.52
C ASP A 55 -3.75 -7.44 11.12
N VAL A 56 -3.83 -7.89 9.86
CA VAL A 56 -2.93 -8.94 9.33
C VAL A 56 -1.47 -8.52 9.36
N ALA A 57 -1.19 -7.25 9.06
CA ALA A 57 0.17 -6.75 8.97
C ALA A 57 0.88 -6.74 10.33
N ILE A 58 0.16 -6.39 11.39
CA ILE A 58 0.70 -6.35 12.75
C ILE A 58 0.92 -7.76 13.30
N ASP A 59 0.08 -8.72 12.89
CA ASP A 59 0.23 -10.13 13.24
C ASP A 59 1.32 -10.84 12.41
N GLY A 60 2.11 -10.10 11.60
CA GLY A 60 3.21 -10.64 10.80
C GLY A 60 2.75 -11.41 9.55
N GLY A 61 1.47 -11.33 9.18
CA GLY A 61 0.92 -12.04 8.02
C GLY A 61 1.50 -11.58 6.67
N TYR A 62 2.28 -10.51 6.65
CA TYR A 62 2.95 -9.97 5.47
C TYR A 62 4.48 -9.95 5.56
N ASP A 63 5.09 -10.66 6.51
CA ASP A 63 6.56 -10.70 6.71
C ASP A 63 7.34 -11.27 5.53
N PHE A 64 6.67 -12.00 4.63
CA PHE A 64 7.26 -12.53 3.40
C PHE A 64 7.41 -11.47 2.29
N LEU A 65 6.88 -10.25 2.48
CA LEU A 65 7.03 -9.14 1.54
C LEU A 65 8.37 -8.44 1.76
N ASP A 66 9.06 -8.15 0.66
CA ASP A 66 10.29 -7.35 0.67
C ASP A 66 9.99 -5.85 0.63
N GLY A 67 8.76 -5.46 0.27
CA GLY A 67 8.31 -4.08 0.30
C GLY A 67 6.83 -3.94 0.03
N VAL A 68 6.28 -2.75 0.23
CA VAL A 68 4.88 -2.41 -0.04
C VAL A 68 4.79 -1.05 -0.72
N VAL A 69 3.95 -0.98 -1.77
CA VAL A 69 3.59 0.25 -2.46
C VAL A 69 2.17 0.65 -2.07
N PHE A 70 2.07 1.84 -1.52
CA PHE A 70 0.84 2.57 -1.24
C PHE A 70 0.55 3.55 -2.37
N VAL A 71 -0.70 3.98 -2.48
CA VAL A 71 -1.11 5.06 -3.38
C VAL A 71 -1.89 6.09 -2.58
N ASN A 72 -1.63 7.37 -2.81
CA ASN A 72 -2.40 8.47 -2.26
C ASN A 72 -3.78 8.60 -2.94
N SER A 73 -4.61 7.56 -2.81
CA SER A 73 -5.92 7.47 -3.48
C SER A 73 -7.09 7.89 -2.59
N CYS A 74 -6.96 7.76 -1.27
CA CYS A 74 -7.92 8.26 -0.29
C CYS A 74 -7.24 8.48 1.07
N ASP A 75 -7.88 9.23 1.96
CA ASP A 75 -7.32 9.54 3.28
C ASP A 75 -7.10 8.29 4.14
N ALA A 76 -7.93 7.25 3.98
CA ALA A 76 -7.75 5.98 4.66
C ALA A 76 -6.45 5.28 4.24
N MET A 77 -6.08 5.36 2.96
CA MET A 77 -4.84 4.78 2.43
C MET A 77 -3.60 5.54 2.90
N ARG A 78 -3.68 6.88 2.96
CA ARG A 78 -2.61 7.72 3.53
C ARG A 78 -2.38 7.38 4.99
N ARG A 79 -3.46 7.26 5.77
CA ARG A 79 -3.38 6.89 7.18
C ARG A 79 -2.82 5.49 7.36
N LEU A 80 -3.24 4.54 6.53
CA LEU A 80 -2.70 3.18 6.54
C LEU A 80 -1.19 3.18 6.27
N HIS A 81 -0.73 3.95 5.28
CA HIS A 81 0.71 4.10 5.00
C HIS A 81 1.48 4.59 6.23
N ASP A 82 0.99 5.64 6.90
CA ASP A 82 1.66 6.20 8.08
C ASP A 82 1.75 5.20 9.23
N VAL A 83 0.65 4.50 9.50
CA VAL A 83 0.57 3.47 10.54
C VAL A 83 1.46 2.28 10.17
N TRP A 84 1.40 1.81 8.93
CA TRP A 84 2.23 0.71 8.44
C TRP A 84 3.71 1.03 8.60
N LYS A 85 4.14 2.22 8.16
CA LYS A 85 5.53 2.69 8.30
C LYS A 85 5.99 2.75 9.75
N ARG A 86 5.08 3.01 10.68
CA ARG A 86 5.40 3.12 12.10
C ARG A 86 5.48 1.76 12.81
N TYR A 87 4.58 0.84 12.48
CA TYR A 87 4.35 -0.36 13.30
C TYR A 87 4.69 -1.68 12.61
N VAL A 88 4.74 -1.71 11.28
CA VAL A 88 4.98 -2.95 10.52
C VAL A 88 6.43 -2.98 10.02
N PRO A 89 7.23 -3.99 10.40
CA PRO A 89 8.61 -4.09 9.95
C PRO A 89 8.67 -4.47 8.47
N THR A 90 8.82 -3.48 7.59
CA THR A 90 8.92 -3.69 6.14
C THR A 90 10.17 -3.01 5.58
N LYS A 91 10.94 -3.73 4.75
CA LYS A 91 12.24 -3.25 4.26
C LYS A 91 12.13 -2.05 3.31
N PHE A 92 11.08 -2.03 2.49
CA PHE A 92 10.80 -0.96 1.54
C PHE A 92 9.34 -0.53 1.64
N ILE A 93 9.11 0.76 1.82
CA ILE A 93 7.77 1.35 1.87
C ILE A 93 7.81 2.59 0.98
N HIS A 94 6.90 2.65 0.02
CA HIS A 94 6.75 3.79 -0.87
C HIS A 94 5.27 4.15 -1.00
N ILE A 95 4.97 5.44 -1.08
CA ILE A 95 3.64 5.96 -1.40
C ILE A 95 3.74 6.74 -2.70
N LEU A 96 3.03 6.25 -3.72
CA LEU A 96 2.88 6.93 -4.99
C LEU A 96 1.80 8.00 -4.86
N ASP A 97 2.13 9.25 -5.17
CA ASP A 97 1.12 10.28 -5.30
C ASP A 97 0.44 10.22 -6.66
N ILE A 98 -0.86 10.47 -6.70
CA ILE A 98 -1.64 10.50 -7.94
C ILE A 98 -2.41 11.82 -8.04
N PRO A 99 -2.44 12.45 -9.22
CA PRO A 99 -3.19 13.68 -9.42
C PRO A 99 -4.70 13.43 -9.29
N MET A 100 -5.43 14.44 -8.81
CA MET A 100 -6.90 14.45 -8.87
C MET A 100 -7.38 15.21 -10.10
N GLY A 101 -8.28 14.59 -10.87
CA GLY A 101 -8.86 15.16 -12.09
C GLY A 101 -8.16 14.71 -13.38
N THR A 102 -8.57 15.30 -14.50
CA THR A 102 -8.18 14.87 -15.86
C THR A 102 -7.40 15.92 -16.64
N LEU A 103 -6.92 16.96 -15.97
CA LEU A 103 -6.15 18.04 -16.59
C LEU A 103 -4.77 17.54 -17.04
N SER A 104 -4.24 18.12 -18.13
CA SER A 104 -2.91 17.78 -18.66
C SER A 104 -1.80 17.97 -17.63
N LEU A 105 -1.92 18.97 -16.78
CA LEU A 105 -0.99 19.21 -15.66
C LEU A 105 -0.89 17.99 -14.72
N GLY A 106 -2.01 17.29 -14.49
CA GLY A 106 -2.01 16.07 -13.69
C GLY A 106 -1.20 14.95 -14.36
N ALA A 107 -1.33 14.79 -15.68
CA ALA A 107 -0.56 13.79 -16.42
C ALA A 107 0.95 14.10 -16.40
N GLU A 108 1.34 15.37 -16.50
CA GLU A 108 2.72 15.81 -16.36
C GLU A 108 3.27 15.53 -14.97
N TYR A 109 2.51 15.89 -13.93
CA TYR A 109 2.86 15.60 -12.54
C TYR A 109 3.03 14.10 -12.27
N LEU A 110 2.10 13.26 -12.74
CA LEU A 110 2.18 11.80 -12.58
C LEU A 110 3.43 11.21 -13.25
N LYS A 111 3.82 11.75 -14.41
CA LYS A 111 5.04 11.33 -15.10
C LYS A 111 6.29 11.62 -14.26
N GLU A 112 6.34 12.79 -13.61
CA GLU A 112 7.43 13.12 -12.69
C GLU A 112 7.42 12.20 -11.45
N GLU A 113 6.25 11.87 -10.90
CA GLU A 113 6.12 10.95 -9.77
C GLU A 113 6.70 9.56 -10.07
N PHE A 114 6.53 9.04 -11.28
CA PHE A 114 7.09 7.72 -11.66
C PHE A 114 8.61 7.67 -11.76
N ILE A 115 9.30 8.81 -11.77
CA ILE A 115 10.76 8.89 -11.90
C ILE A 115 11.43 9.11 -10.53
N LYS A 116 10.67 9.42 -9.48
CA LYS A 116 11.17 9.66 -8.11
C LYS A 116 11.57 8.37 -7.40
#